data_AF-A0A7W7AJ10-F1
#
_entry.id   AF-A0A7W7AJ10-F1
#
_cell.length_a   1.000
_cell.length_b   1.000
_cell.length_c   1.000
_cell.angle_alpha   90.00
_cell.angle_beta   90.00
_cell.angle_gamma   90.00
#
_symmetry.space_group_name_H-M   'P 1'
#
loop_
_entity.id
_entity.type
_entity.pdbx_description
1 polymer ?
#
loop_
_entity_poly.entity_id
_entity_poly.type
_entity_poly.pdbx_seq_one_letter_code
_entity_poly.pdbx_strand_id
1 'polypeptide(L)' 'MTGLTPFLLAMMATPRDRLRTASPDKLAARYGIPAGWASFYLSSWLAAS' A
#
# COMPACT_ATOMS: atom_id res chain seq x y z
N MET A 1 -12.26 12.32 1.28
CA MET A 1 -12.07 10.87 1.50
C MET A 1 -11.82 10.20 0.15
N THR A 2 -10.60 10.22 -0.38
CA THR A 2 -10.30 9.80 -1.79
C THR A 2 -8.90 9.19 -1.96
N GLY A 3 -8.32 8.60 -0.91
CA GLY A 3 -6.96 8.06 -0.92
C GLY A 3 -6.81 6.57 -1.22
N LEU A 4 -7.87 5.78 -1.01
CA LEU A 4 -7.77 4.31 -1.03
C LEU A 4 -7.62 3.73 -2.43
N THR A 5 -8.49 4.16 -3.34
CA THR A 5 -8.52 3.68 -4.73
C THR A 5 -7.18 3.86 -5.44
N PRO A 6 -6.52 5.04 -5.40
CA PRO A 6 -5.20 5.19 -6.02
C PRO A 6 -4.10 4.38 -5.32
N PHE A 7 -4.19 4.14 -4.01
CA PHE A 7 -3.25 3.29 -3.29
C PHE A 7 -3.33 1.83 -3.74
N LEU A 8 -4.55 1.27 -3.86
CA LEU A 8 -4.75 -0.10 -4.34
C LEU A 8 -4.29 -0.27 -5.79
N LEU A 9 -4.59 0.71 -6.65
CA LEU A 9 -4.14 0.72 -8.04
C LEU A 9 -2.61 0.73 -8.13
N ALA A 10 -1.95 1.55 -7.30
CA ALA A 10 -0.50 1.64 -7.24
C ALA A 10 0.12 0.33 -6.73
N MET A 11 -0.48 -0.35 -5.75
CA MET A 11 -0.01 -1.67 -5.31
C MET A 11 -0.08 -2.71 -6.44
N MET A 12 -1.19 -2.77 -7.18
CA MET A 12 -1.31 -3.73 -8.29
C MET A 12 -0.34 -3.44 -9.43
N ALA A 13 0.00 -2.17 -9.66
CA ALA A 13 0.95 -1.77 -10.71
C ALA A 13 2.43 -1.84 -10.26
N THR A 14 2.71 -1.90 -8.96
CA THR A 14 4.09 -1.90 -8.44
C THR A 14 4.61 -3.33 -8.31
N PRO A 15 5.81 -3.65 -8.83
CA PRO A 15 6.42 -4.97 -8.66
C PRO A 15 6.59 -5.36 -7.19
N ARG A 16 6.44 -6.65 -6.89
CA ARG A 16 6.48 -7.21 -5.53
C ARG A 16 7.74 -6.81 -4.75
N ASP A 17 8.92 -6.86 -5.39
CA ASP A 17 10.20 -6.51 -4.76
C ASP A 17 10.29 -5.04 -4.34
N ARG A 18 9.63 -4.14 -5.08
CA ARG A 18 9.52 -2.73 -4.67
C ARG A 18 8.57 -2.56 -3.49
N LEU A 19 7.50 -3.33 -3.42
CA LEU A 19 6.55 -3.27 -2.31
C LEU A 19 7.12 -3.84 -1.02
N ARG A 20 8.00 -4.85 -1.09
CA ARG A 20 8.72 -5.38 0.09
C ARG A 20 9.62 -4.37 0.79
N THR A 21 10.16 -3.42 0.02
CA THR A 21 11.04 -2.36 0.55
C THR A 21 10.29 -1.04 0.80
N ALA A 22 8.99 -0.99 0.51
CA ALA A 22 8.17 0.19 0.71
C ALA A 22 7.76 0.33 2.18
N SER A 23 7.87 1.54 2.72
CA SER A 23 7.36 1.86 4.06
C SER A 23 5.85 2.12 4.01
N PRO A 24 5.03 1.39 4.80
CA PRO A 24 3.59 1.60 4.86
C PRO A 24 3.23 3.03 5.27
N ASP A 25 3.98 3.65 6.18
CA ASP A 25 3.75 5.02 6.63
C ASP A 25 3.96 6.06 5.52
N LYS A 26 5.00 5.88 4.70
CA LYS A 26 5.24 6.74 3.53
C LYS A 26 4.14 6.59 2.50
N LEU A 27 3.63 5.37 2.29
CA LEU A 27 2.50 5.12 1.40
C LEU A 27 1.22 5.75 1.95
N ALA A 28 0.96 5.59 3.25
CA ALA A 28 -0.18 6.17 3.92
C ALA A 28 -0.22 7.70 3.80
N ALA A 29 0.91 8.36 4.06
CA ALA A 29 1.06 9.81 3.89
C ALA A 29 0.91 10.24 2.43
N ARG A 30 1.51 9.50 1.49
CA ARG A 30 1.44 9.79 0.04
C ARG A 30 0.02 9.73 -0.51
N TYR A 31 -0.76 8.76 -0.05
CA TYR A 31 -2.12 8.55 -0.54
C TYR A 31 -3.19 9.14 0.39
N GLY A 32 -2.81 9.77 1.51
CA GLY A 32 -3.75 10.34 2.46
C GLY A 32 -4.70 9.30 3.08
N ILE A 33 -4.19 8.11 3.36
CA ILE A 33 -4.94 7.02 4.02
C ILE A 33 -4.39 6.76 5.43
N PRO A 34 -5.18 6.16 6.33
CA PRO A 34 -4.68 5.75 7.64
C PRO A 34 -3.52 4.76 7.53
N ALA A 35 -2.47 4.93 8.35
CA ALA A 35 -1.31 4.05 8.36
C ALA A 35 -1.67 2.57 8.58
N GLY A 36 -2.65 2.31 9.46
CA GLY A 36 -3.16 0.95 9.70
C GLY A 36 -3.73 0.30 8.45
N TRP A 37 -4.38 1.07 7.58
CA TRP A 37 -4.92 0.54 6.32
C TRP A 37 -3.80 0.22 5.33
N ALA A 38 -2.83 1.13 5.16
CA ALA A 38 -1.68 0.88 4.29
C ALA A 38 -0.92 -0.40 4.70
N SER A 39 -0.70 -0.57 6.01
CA SER A 39 -0.03 -1.75 6.56
C SER A 39 -0.85 -3.04 6.39
N PHE A 40 -2.15 -2.98 6.66
CA PHE A 40 -3.07 -4.10 6.47
C PHE A 40 -3.05 -4.60 5.02
N TYR A 41 -3.34 -3.72 4.06
CA TYR A 41 -3.40 -4.14 2.65
C TYR A 41 -2.04 -4.57 2.09
N LEU A 42 -0.96 -3.88 2.46
CA LEU A 42 0.39 -4.26 2.02
C LEU A 42 0.75 -5.66 2.54
N SER A 43 0.46 -5.94 3.81
CA SER A 43 0.73 -7.26 4.41
C SER A 43 -0.13 -8.36 3.80
N SER A 44 -1.43 -8.10 3.60
CA SER A 44 -2.34 -9.04 2.93
C SER A 44 -1.91 -9.34 1.49
N TRP A 45 -1.48 -8.32 0.75
CA TRP A 45 -1.03 -8.50 -0.63
C TRP A 45 0.28 -9.30 -0.71
N LEU A 46 1.23 -9.04 0.20
CA LEU A 46 2.48 -9.80 0.30
C LEU A 46 2.26 -11.26 0.75
N ALA A 47 1.24 -11.53 1.58
CA ALA A 47 0.90 -12.88 2.03
C ALA A 47 0.11 -13.70 0.99
N ALA A 48 -0.64 -13.04 0.11
CA ALA A 48 -1.52 -13.70 -0.88
C ALA A 48 -0.78 -14.22 -2.13
N SER A 49 0.55 -14.24 -2.17
CA SER A 49 1.34 -14.89 -3.24
C SER A 49 2.73 -15.25 -2.76
#